data_AF-A0A971T941-F1
#
_entry.id   AF-A0A971T941-F1
#
_cell.length_a   1.000
_cell.length_b   1.000
_cell.length_c   1.000
_cell.angle_alpha   90.00
_cell.angle_beta   90.00
_cell.angle_gamma   90.00
#
_symmetry.space_group_name_H-M   'P 1'
#
loop_
_entity.id
_entity.type
_entity.pdbx_description
1 polymer ?
#
loop_
_entity_poly.entity_id
_entity_poly.type
_entity_poly.pdbx_seq_one_letter_code
_entity_poly.pdbx_strand_id
1 'polypeptide(L)'
;MPMAIEPNYGGSGTTCGLNNDYESYPCLQKVLETGTDAVYMFTTAFAGRITVRISNLSADLDLFLFDGPSPDSCVAAGAFGGTHDEEIVYDGPAGTYYVVVDGFDGACGTFDLSVISTESPTPTPTSMPTVVPPTATPTATPTITPVPPTATPTPTLPNIGYSLKVNFQPEWHLIPEGFVEDNGYTFDLQPAPPPSLGYLEYGWTY
;
A
#
# COMPACT_ATOMS: atom_id res chain seq x y z
N MET A 1 -9.88 -19.35 17.58
CA MET A 1 -9.21 -18.16 18.15
C MET A 1 -7.72 -18.30 17.86
N PRO A 2 -7.04 -17.25 17.36
CA PRO A 2 -5.63 -17.33 16.99
C PRO A 2 -4.73 -17.57 18.21
N MET A 3 -3.68 -18.34 18.02
CA MET A 3 -2.62 -18.56 19.03
C MET A 3 -1.64 -17.39 19.01
N ALA A 4 -1.51 -16.67 20.12
CA ALA A 4 -0.56 -15.57 20.24
C ALA A 4 0.89 -16.11 20.35
N ILE A 5 1.80 -15.56 19.54
CA ILE A 5 3.23 -15.88 19.53
C ILE A 5 4.08 -14.60 19.49
N GLU A 6 5.35 -14.74 19.84
CA GLU A 6 6.33 -13.66 19.75
C GLU A 6 6.88 -13.51 18.31
N PRO A 7 7.41 -12.33 17.91
CA PRO A 7 7.87 -12.07 16.53
C PRO A 7 9.09 -12.88 16.05
N ASN A 8 9.76 -13.60 16.97
CA ASN A 8 10.90 -14.49 16.71
C ASN A 8 10.62 -15.87 17.31
N TYR A 9 9.54 -16.49 16.82
CA TYR A 9 8.98 -17.73 17.33
C TYR A 9 9.53 -18.95 16.59
N GLY A 10 9.70 -20.04 17.33
CA GLY A 10 9.92 -21.37 16.79
C GLY A 10 9.15 -22.40 17.62
N GLY A 11 8.42 -23.30 16.96
CA GLY A 11 7.68 -24.35 17.65
C GLY A 11 6.95 -25.29 16.69
N SER A 12 6.45 -26.40 17.22
CA SER A 12 5.68 -27.37 16.45
C SER A 12 4.17 -27.15 16.62
N GLY A 13 3.41 -27.53 15.59
CA GLY A 13 1.96 -27.37 15.52
C GLY A 13 1.28 -28.49 14.74
N THR A 14 -0.05 -28.45 14.73
CA THR A 14 -0.87 -29.29 13.86
C THR A 14 -2.12 -28.54 13.44
N THR A 15 -2.56 -28.76 12.21
CA THR A 15 -3.86 -28.32 11.72
C THR A 15 -4.99 -29.25 12.16
N CYS A 16 -4.68 -30.53 12.42
CA CYS A 16 -5.70 -31.55 12.69
C CYS A 16 -6.53 -31.25 13.94
N GLY A 17 -7.86 -31.29 13.77
CA GLY A 17 -8.82 -31.11 14.86
C GLY A 17 -9.00 -29.65 15.29
N LEU A 18 -8.43 -28.71 14.54
CA LEU A 18 -8.70 -27.28 14.67
C LEU A 18 -9.94 -26.89 13.85
N ASN A 19 -10.33 -25.62 13.97
CA ASN A 19 -11.39 -25.06 13.15
C ASN A 19 -10.94 -24.90 11.71
N ASN A 20 -11.89 -24.74 10.81
CA ASN A 20 -11.68 -24.34 9.42
C ASN A 20 -12.42 -23.01 9.22
N ASP A 21 -11.67 -21.92 9.40
CA ASP A 21 -12.13 -20.53 9.46
C ASP A 21 -11.65 -19.71 8.24
N TYR A 22 -10.65 -20.20 7.49
CA TYR A 22 -10.03 -19.56 6.32
C TYR A 22 -10.07 -20.47 5.09
N GLU A 23 -10.99 -20.21 4.18
CA GLU A 23 -11.18 -21.07 3.00
C GLU A 23 -10.70 -20.41 1.70
N SER A 24 -10.39 -19.11 1.75
CA SER A 24 -10.11 -18.32 0.55
C SER A 24 -8.95 -17.38 0.76
N TYR A 25 -8.01 -17.42 -0.19
CA TYR A 25 -6.72 -16.72 -0.10
C TYR A 25 -6.53 -15.79 -1.32
N PRO A 26 -6.91 -14.50 -1.23
CA PRO A 26 -6.84 -13.56 -2.36
C PRO A 26 -5.42 -13.31 -2.89
N CYS A 27 -4.42 -13.44 -2.01
CA CYS A 27 -2.99 -13.33 -2.32
C CYS A 27 -2.48 -14.43 -3.28
N LEU A 28 -3.23 -15.52 -3.46
CA LEU A 28 -2.86 -16.65 -4.31
C LEU A 28 -4.00 -17.02 -5.27
N GLN A 29 -4.35 -16.13 -6.20
CA GLN A 29 -5.33 -16.36 -7.30
C GLN A 29 -6.57 -17.19 -6.91
N LYS A 30 -7.01 -17.05 -5.65
CA LYS A 30 -8.15 -17.73 -5.04
C LYS A 30 -8.12 -19.27 -5.14
N VAL A 31 -7.07 -19.90 -4.61
CA VAL A 31 -7.11 -21.33 -4.24
C VAL A 31 -8.10 -21.52 -3.08
N LEU A 32 -8.82 -22.63 -3.10
CA LEU A 32 -9.68 -23.08 -2.02
C LEU A 32 -8.91 -24.17 -1.28
N GLU A 33 -8.39 -23.85 -0.10
CA GLU A 33 -7.90 -24.85 0.83
C GLU A 33 -9.07 -25.19 1.75
N THR A 34 -9.49 -26.46 1.74
CA THR A 34 -10.66 -26.92 2.50
C THR A 34 -10.27 -27.67 3.76
N GLY A 35 -9.01 -27.52 4.18
CA GLY A 35 -8.39 -28.21 5.29
C GLY A 35 -8.89 -27.71 6.64
N THR A 36 -8.05 -27.85 7.65
CA THR A 36 -8.29 -27.21 8.95
C THR A 36 -7.16 -26.23 9.19
N ASP A 37 -7.45 -25.15 9.90
CA ASP A 37 -6.54 -24.02 10.03
C ASP A 37 -5.86 -23.97 11.39
N ALA A 38 -4.53 -23.94 11.36
CA ALA A 38 -3.75 -23.46 12.48
C ALA A 38 -3.48 -21.96 12.31
N VAL A 39 -4.16 -21.14 13.12
CA VAL A 39 -4.03 -19.68 13.06
C VAL A 39 -3.16 -19.17 14.21
N TYR A 40 -2.09 -18.47 13.87
CA TYR A 40 -1.20 -17.79 14.80
C TYR A 40 -1.27 -16.28 14.60
N MET A 41 -0.96 -15.51 15.64
CA MET A 41 -0.92 -14.06 15.58
C MET A 41 0.31 -13.53 16.33
N PHE A 42 1.00 -12.56 15.74
CA PHE A 42 2.10 -11.84 16.37
C PHE A 42 2.04 -10.35 16.03
N THR A 43 2.76 -9.52 16.78
CA THR A 43 2.81 -8.07 16.54
C THR A 43 4.25 -7.60 16.48
N THR A 44 4.62 -6.93 15.39
CA THR A 44 5.92 -6.24 15.27
C THR A 44 5.76 -4.75 15.55
N ALA A 45 6.67 -4.19 16.36
CA ALA A 45 6.68 -2.78 16.73
C ALA A 45 7.38 -1.88 15.70
N PHE A 46 7.98 -2.47 14.67
CA PHE A 46 8.76 -1.78 13.65
C PHE A 46 8.38 -2.28 12.25
N ALA A 47 8.58 -1.41 11.26
CA ALA A 47 8.58 -1.82 9.87
C ALA A 47 9.84 -2.64 9.57
N GLY A 48 9.72 -3.65 8.74
CA GLY A 48 10.85 -4.53 8.44
C GLY A 48 10.45 -5.81 7.74
N ARG A 49 11.40 -6.74 7.70
CA ARG A 49 11.24 -8.03 7.05
C ARG A 49 10.65 -9.05 8.00
N ILE A 50 9.62 -9.73 7.52
CA ILE A 50 8.97 -10.89 8.14
C ILE A 50 9.30 -12.10 7.27
N THR A 51 9.93 -13.10 7.87
CA THR A 51 10.15 -14.42 7.26
C THR A 51 9.36 -15.45 8.04
N VAL A 52 8.44 -16.13 7.36
CA VAL A 52 7.65 -17.22 7.94
C VAL A 52 7.96 -18.49 7.18
N ARG A 53 8.19 -19.58 7.91
CA ARG A 53 8.51 -20.88 7.32
C ARG A 53 7.79 -21.99 8.06
N ILE A 54 7.22 -22.94 7.33
CA ILE A 54 6.80 -24.23 7.88
C ILE A 54 7.65 -25.35 7.27
N SER A 55 7.97 -26.36 8.09
CA SER A 55 8.78 -27.50 7.68
C SER A 55 8.42 -28.77 8.43
N ASN A 56 9.02 -29.90 8.04
CA ASN A 56 8.70 -31.22 8.61
C ASN A 56 7.20 -31.54 8.53
N LEU A 57 6.58 -31.18 7.40
CA LEU A 57 5.16 -31.38 7.15
C LEU A 57 4.84 -32.87 7.05
N SER A 58 3.72 -33.28 7.68
CA SER A 58 3.20 -34.65 7.55
C SER A 58 2.09 -34.80 6.51
N ALA A 59 1.67 -33.69 5.89
CA ALA A 59 0.59 -33.61 4.92
C ALA A 59 0.84 -32.44 3.95
N ASP A 60 -0.05 -32.30 2.97
CA ASP A 60 -0.10 -31.15 2.07
C ASP A 60 -0.63 -29.94 2.85
N LEU A 61 0.28 -29.08 3.33
CA LEU A 61 -0.06 -27.90 4.11
C LEU A 61 0.54 -26.66 3.47
N ASP A 62 -0.29 -25.63 3.33
CA ASP A 62 0.07 -24.36 2.72
C ASP A 62 0.17 -23.27 3.79
N LEU A 63 0.94 -22.24 3.48
CA LEU A 63 1.30 -21.16 4.38
C LEU A 63 0.76 -19.83 3.84
N PHE A 64 0.05 -19.08 4.68
CA PHE A 64 -0.51 -17.79 4.33
C PHE A 64 -0.21 -16.75 5.40
N LEU A 65 0.05 -15.51 4.96
CA LEU A 65 0.29 -14.36 5.83
C LEU A 65 -0.76 -13.29 5.57
N PHE A 66 -1.32 -12.76 6.65
CA PHE A 66 -2.32 -11.69 6.62
C PHE A 66 -1.88 -10.49 7.46
N ASP A 67 -2.21 -9.29 7.01
CA ASP A 67 -1.99 -8.02 7.74
C ASP A 67 -3.22 -7.56 8.57
N GLY A 68 -4.21 -8.43 8.68
CA GLY A 68 -5.43 -8.25 9.44
C GLY A 68 -6.16 -9.58 9.62
N PRO A 69 -7.19 -9.66 10.50
CA PRO A 69 -7.86 -10.92 10.80
C PRO A 69 -8.83 -11.38 9.70
N SER A 70 -9.15 -10.53 8.73
CA SER A 70 -10.09 -10.86 7.66
C SER A 70 -9.47 -11.82 6.64
N PRO A 71 -10.21 -12.79 6.07
CA PRO A 71 -9.75 -13.55 4.91
C PRO A 71 -9.37 -12.67 3.70
N ASP A 72 -9.87 -11.43 3.63
CA ASP A 72 -9.50 -10.47 2.58
C ASP A 72 -8.13 -9.80 2.80
N SER A 73 -7.53 -9.94 3.99
CA SER A 73 -6.27 -9.30 4.39
C SER A 73 -5.03 -10.12 4.02
N CYS A 74 -5.14 -11.11 3.13
CA CYS A 74 -3.97 -11.92 2.76
C CYS A 74 -2.97 -11.08 1.97
N VAL A 75 -1.71 -11.08 2.40
CA VAL A 75 -0.62 -10.30 1.80
C VAL A 75 0.44 -11.18 1.13
N ALA A 76 0.57 -12.45 1.52
CA ALA A 76 1.53 -13.38 0.92
C ALA A 76 1.14 -14.85 1.17
N ALA A 77 1.65 -15.74 0.33
CA ALA A 77 1.43 -17.19 0.42
C ALA A 77 2.67 -17.98 0.00
N GLY A 78 2.83 -19.18 0.57
CA GLY A 78 3.65 -20.28 0.06
C GLY A 78 2.76 -21.52 -0.01
N ALA A 79 2.73 -22.18 -1.17
CA ALA A 79 1.80 -23.29 -1.42
C ALA A 79 2.39 -24.35 -2.37
N PHE A 80 3.56 -24.90 -2.03
CA PHE A 80 4.14 -26.02 -2.76
C PHE A 80 3.49 -27.34 -2.34
N GLY A 81 2.76 -27.95 -3.26
CA GLY A 81 2.04 -29.19 -2.97
C GLY A 81 2.88 -30.33 -2.38
N GLY A 82 2.23 -31.16 -1.57
CA GLY A 82 2.82 -32.27 -0.84
C GLY A 82 3.49 -31.81 0.47
N THR A 83 4.54 -32.50 0.91
CA THR A 83 5.21 -32.18 2.18
C THR A 83 6.43 -31.27 1.98
N HIS A 84 6.38 -30.35 1.03
CA HIS A 84 7.48 -29.42 0.79
C HIS A 84 7.50 -28.36 1.89
N ASP A 85 8.68 -27.85 2.21
CA ASP A 85 8.76 -26.74 3.15
C ASP A 85 8.24 -25.46 2.47
N GLU A 86 7.35 -24.73 3.15
CA GLU A 86 6.85 -23.44 2.67
C GLU A 86 7.62 -22.28 3.29
N GLU A 87 7.84 -21.22 2.52
CA GLU A 87 8.48 -20.00 2.98
C GLU A 87 7.83 -18.75 2.39
N ILE A 88 7.56 -17.77 3.26
CA ILE A 88 7.15 -16.42 2.90
C ILE A 88 8.23 -15.45 3.36
N VAL A 89 8.60 -14.51 2.47
CA VAL A 89 9.40 -13.33 2.81
C VAL A 89 8.60 -12.09 2.44
N TYR A 90 8.25 -11.28 3.45
CA TYR A 90 7.39 -10.12 3.31
C TYR A 90 8.01 -8.91 4.01
N ASP A 91 8.17 -7.79 3.31
CA ASP A 91 8.60 -6.53 3.89
C ASP A 91 7.35 -5.68 4.21
N GLY A 92 7.08 -5.46 5.49
CA GLY A 92 5.81 -4.90 5.97
C GLY A 92 5.98 -3.80 7.04
N PRO A 93 4.93 -2.99 7.29
CA PRO A 93 4.92 -2.00 8.36
C PRO A 93 4.87 -2.65 9.76
N ALA A 94 5.07 -1.83 10.79
CA ALA A 94 4.72 -2.20 12.17
C ALA A 94 3.21 -2.52 12.23
N GLY A 95 2.84 -3.59 12.93
CA GLY A 95 1.47 -4.06 12.95
C GLY A 95 1.31 -5.47 13.49
N THR A 96 0.06 -5.91 13.58
CA THR A 96 -0.33 -7.27 13.94
C THR A 96 -0.54 -8.08 12.67
N TYR A 97 0.08 -9.25 12.63
CA TYR A 97 0.01 -10.17 11.50
C TYR A 97 -0.57 -11.51 11.96
N TYR A 98 -1.21 -12.20 11.01
CA TYR A 98 -1.76 -13.53 11.22
C TYR A 98 -1.09 -14.50 10.26
N VAL A 99 -0.60 -15.61 10.80
CA VAL A 99 -0.08 -16.73 10.03
C VAL A 99 -1.14 -17.81 10.04
N VAL A 100 -1.59 -18.22 8.86
CA VAL A 100 -2.52 -19.34 8.69
C VAL A 100 -1.74 -20.46 8.02
N VAL A 101 -1.78 -21.64 8.64
CA VAL A 101 -1.36 -22.89 8.02
C VAL A 101 -2.62 -23.71 7.79
N ASP A 102 -2.89 -24.05 6.54
CA ASP A 102 -4.10 -24.76 6.13
C ASP A 102 -3.72 -25.99 5.31
N GLY A 103 -4.63 -26.96 5.18
CA GLY A 103 -4.40 -28.18 4.42
C GLY A 103 -5.12 -28.22 3.09
N PHE A 104 -4.40 -28.61 2.04
CA PHE A 104 -4.96 -28.78 0.71
C PHE A 104 -5.99 -29.91 0.62
N ASP A 105 -7.12 -29.64 -0.02
CA ASP A 105 -8.21 -30.61 -0.31
C ASP A 105 -8.65 -31.42 0.93
N GLY A 106 -8.75 -30.75 2.09
CA GLY A 106 -9.19 -31.37 3.34
C GLY A 106 -8.07 -32.08 4.11
N ALA A 107 -6.82 -31.90 3.70
CA ALA A 107 -5.67 -32.41 4.44
C ALA A 107 -5.57 -31.79 5.85
N CYS A 108 -4.91 -32.52 6.74
CA CYS A 108 -4.45 -31.99 8.01
C CYS A 108 -3.16 -32.72 8.41
N GLY A 109 -2.28 -32.05 9.14
CA GLY A 109 -0.98 -32.62 9.48
C GLY A 109 -0.26 -31.85 10.58
N THR A 110 0.93 -32.35 10.94
CA THR A 110 1.87 -31.68 11.83
C THR A 110 2.89 -30.90 11.02
N PHE A 111 3.45 -29.84 11.61
CA PHE A 111 4.50 -29.01 11.03
C PHE A 111 5.34 -28.36 12.14
N ASP A 112 6.53 -27.89 11.79
CA ASP A 112 7.36 -26.99 12.57
C ASP A 112 7.30 -25.58 11.97
N LEU A 113 6.87 -24.60 12.77
CA LEU A 113 6.73 -23.19 12.39
C LEU A 113 7.92 -22.37 12.90
N SER A 114 8.43 -21.51 12.03
CA SER A 114 9.40 -20.46 12.35
C SER A 114 8.88 -19.11 11.86
N VAL A 115 8.90 -18.10 12.74
CA VAL A 115 8.61 -16.70 12.41
C VAL A 115 9.79 -15.86 12.83
N ILE A 116 10.34 -15.07 11.93
CA ILE A 116 11.46 -14.16 12.19
C ILE A 116 11.07 -12.76 11.72
N SER A 117 11.16 -11.78 12.60
CA SER A 117 10.89 -10.37 12.30
C SER A 117 12.13 -9.53 12.55
N THR A 118 12.62 -8.85 11.51
CA THR A 118 13.81 -7.99 11.58
C THR A 118 13.48 -6.58 11.15
N GLU A 119 13.92 -5.58 11.92
CA GLU A 119 13.68 -4.17 11.60
C GLU A 119 14.41 -3.75 10.30
N SER A 120 13.75 -2.93 9.49
CA SER A 120 14.42 -2.25 8.39
C SER A 120 15.36 -1.18 8.97
N PRO A 121 16.58 -1.00 8.44
CA PRO A 121 17.42 0.10 8.87
C PRO A 121 16.69 1.43 8.66
N THR A 122 16.63 2.24 9.72
CA THR A 122 16.13 3.62 9.59
C THR A 122 17.12 4.37 8.68
N PRO A 123 16.66 5.05 7.61
CA PRO A 123 17.58 5.85 6.80
C PRO A 123 18.22 6.90 7.70
N THR A 124 19.55 6.90 7.79
CA THR A 124 20.29 7.97 8.47
C THR A 124 19.89 9.29 7.81
N PRO A 125 19.40 10.29 8.56
CA PRO A 125 19.07 11.57 7.97
C PRO A 125 20.34 12.11 7.31
N THR A 126 20.30 12.22 5.98
CA THR A 126 21.35 12.93 5.26
C THR A 126 21.20 14.39 5.69
N SER A 127 22.24 14.99 6.26
CA SER A 127 22.18 16.42 6.58
C SER A 127 21.82 17.16 5.30
N MET A 128 20.66 17.83 5.31
CA MET A 128 20.32 18.79 4.27
C MET A 128 21.49 19.78 4.18
N PRO A 129 22.04 20.07 2.98
CA PRO A 129 23.11 21.05 2.89
C PRO A 129 22.61 22.34 3.52
N THR A 130 23.31 22.79 4.57
CA THR A 130 23.05 24.09 5.17
C THR A 130 23.19 25.11 4.06
N VAL A 131 22.07 25.73 3.65
CA VAL A 131 22.13 26.87 2.73
C VAL A 131 22.94 27.92 3.46
N VAL A 132 24.20 28.10 3.06
CA VAL A 132 25.04 29.18 3.59
C VAL A 132 24.33 30.48 3.21
N PRO A 133 23.92 31.32 4.17
CA PRO A 133 23.37 32.63 3.86
C PRO A 133 24.37 33.36 2.97
N PRO A 134 23.96 33.99 1.86
CA PRO A 134 24.89 34.78 1.06
C PRO A 134 25.52 35.83 1.99
N THR A 135 26.85 35.79 2.10
CA THR A 135 27.62 36.82 2.80
C THR A 135 27.18 38.17 2.26
N ALA A 136 26.65 39.04 3.13
CA ALA A 136 26.24 40.38 2.76
C ALA A 136 27.42 41.06 2.04
N THR A 137 27.23 41.35 0.75
CA THR A 137 28.21 42.13 -0.02
C THR A 137 28.28 43.52 0.63
N PRO A 138 29.47 44.07 0.92
CA PRO A 138 29.56 45.41 1.49
C PRO A 138 28.86 46.39 0.55
N THR A 139 27.76 46.96 1.03
CA THR A 139 26.99 47.96 0.31
C THR A 139 27.83 49.23 0.24
N ALA A 140 28.12 49.70 -0.98
CA ALA A 140 28.77 50.98 -1.17
C ALA A 140 27.92 52.09 -0.53
N THR A 141 28.54 52.92 0.31
CA THR A 141 27.91 54.11 0.89
C THR A 141 27.36 55.00 -0.22
N PRO A 142 26.04 55.30 -0.27
CA PRO A 142 25.51 56.20 -1.27
C PRO A 142 26.01 57.63 -0.99
N THR A 143 26.75 58.20 -1.93
CA THR A 143 27.01 59.65 -1.96
C THR A 143 25.69 60.36 -2.28
N ILE A 144 25.16 61.07 -1.29
CA ILE A 144 23.94 61.89 -1.42
C ILE A 144 24.19 63.07 -2.36
N THR A 145 23.63 62.98 -3.58
CA THR A 145 23.39 64.13 -4.45
C THR A 145 21.96 64.62 -4.20
N PRO A 146 21.72 65.88 -3.81
CA PRO A 146 20.37 66.37 -3.52
C PRO A 146 19.54 66.47 -4.81
N VAL A 147 18.41 65.75 -4.84
CA VAL A 147 17.39 65.81 -5.89
C VAL A 147 16.17 66.59 -5.35
N PRO A 148 15.56 67.51 -6.13
CA PRO A 148 14.40 68.27 -5.71
C PRO A 148 13.14 67.40 -5.53
N PRO A 149 12.19 67.79 -4.66
CA PRO A 149 11.04 66.95 -4.31
C PRO A 149 10.03 66.84 -5.46
N THR A 150 9.72 65.61 -5.87
CA THR A 150 8.63 65.28 -6.78
C THR A 150 7.48 64.64 -6.01
N ALA A 151 6.25 64.98 -6.38
CA ALA A 151 5.02 64.67 -5.65
C ALA A 151 4.77 63.15 -5.42
N THR A 152 4.20 62.86 -4.25
CA THR A 152 3.91 61.53 -3.70
C THR A 152 2.76 60.81 -4.42
N PRO A 153 2.93 59.57 -4.93
CA PRO A 153 1.81 58.72 -5.29
C PRO A 153 1.26 57.93 -4.09
N THR A 154 -0.07 57.82 -4.04
CA THR A 154 -0.89 57.12 -3.03
C THR A 154 -0.63 55.60 -3.03
N PRO A 155 -0.49 54.92 -1.86
CA PRO A 155 -0.26 53.48 -1.82
C PRO A 155 -1.55 52.67 -2.01
N THR A 156 -1.51 51.69 -2.93
CA THR A 156 -2.48 50.59 -3.03
C THR A 156 -1.98 49.35 -2.29
N LEU A 157 -2.85 48.70 -1.51
CA LEU A 157 -2.52 47.47 -0.77
C LEU A 157 -2.21 46.27 -1.69
N PRO A 158 -1.26 45.38 -1.34
CA PRO A 158 -1.05 44.13 -2.07
C PRO A 158 -2.09 43.07 -1.69
N ASN A 159 -2.69 42.45 -2.71
CA ASN A 159 -3.53 41.27 -2.59
C ASN A 159 -2.64 40.01 -2.45
N ILE A 160 -2.73 39.31 -1.32
CA ILE A 160 -1.96 38.08 -1.07
C ILE A 160 -2.88 36.88 -1.36
N GLY A 161 -2.80 36.35 -2.57
CA GLY A 161 -3.47 35.11 -2.96
C GLY A 161 -2.60 33.92 -2.61
N TYR A 162 -3.06 33.06 -1.71
CA TYR A 162 -2.47 31.73 -1.48
C TYR A 162 -3.18 30.74 -2.41
N SER A 163 -2.43 30.00 -3.25
CA SER A 163 -2.97 28.86 -4.00
C SER A 163 -2.61 27.56 -3.28
N LEU A 164 -3.61 26.89 -2.72
CA LEU A 164 -3.50 25.50 -2.28
C LEU A 164 -3.52 24.60 -3.52
N LYS A 165 -2.44 23.86 -3.77
CA LYS A 165 -2.47 22.74 -4.72
C LYS A 165 -2.99 21.51 -3.99
N VAL A 166 -4.27 21.20 -4.18
CA VAL A 166 -4.85 19.92 -3.74
C VAL A 166 -4.72 18.95 -4.91
N ASN A 167 -3.96 17.86 -4.74
CA ASN A 167 -3.78 16.86 -5.78
C ASN A 167 -4.92 15.85 -5.69
N PHE A 168 -5.90 15.96 -6.59
CA PHE A 168 -6.97 14.99 -6.72
C PHE A 168 -6.54 13.91 -7.72
N GLN A 169 -6.50 12.65 -7.29
CA GLN A 169 -6.48 11.49 -8.18
C GLN A 169 -7.91 10.97 -8.24
N PRO A 170 -8.62 11.02 -9.38
CA PRO A 170 -9.94 10.41 -9.48
C PRO A 170 -9.79 8.89 -9.59
N GLU A 171 -10.24 8.16 -8.58
CA GLU A 171 -10.48 6.72 -8.72
C GLU A 171 -11.92 6.49 -9.18
N TRP A 172 -12.08 5.84 -10.32
CA TRP A 172 -13.38 5.53 -10.92
C TRP A 172 -13.95 4.25 -10.31
N HIS A 173 -15.21 4.27 -9.83
CA HIS A 173 -15.95 3.07 -9.47
C HIS A 173 -17.19 2.90 -10.37
N LEU A 174 -17.39 1.70 -10.92
CA LEU A 174 -18.53 1.38 -11.79
C LEU A 174 -19.75 0.97 -10.95
N ILE A 175 -20.92 1.58 -11.21
CA ILE A 175 -22.22 1.08 -10.74
C ILE A 175 -23.18 0.89 -11.92
N PRO A 176 -24.21 0.02 -11.81
CA PRO A 176 -24.93 -0.52 -12.97
C PRO A 176 -25.81 0.45 -13.77
N GLU A 177 -25.91 1.74 -13.42
CA GLU A 177 -26.64 2.74 -14.22
C GLU A 177 -25.84 4.02 -14.56
N GLY A 178 -24.49 4.00 -14.43
CA GLY A 178 -23.62 5.12 -14.79
C GLY A 178 -23.08 5.94 -13.60
N PHE A 179 -22.12 6.84 -13.86
CA PHE A 179 -21.33 7.58 -12.87
C PHE A 179 -22.15 8.64 -12.11
N VAL A 180 -22.00 8.71 -10.78
CA VAL A 180 -22.56 9.79 -9.93
C VAL A 180 -21.43 10.43 -9.13
N GLU A 181 -21.25 11.75 -9.27
CA GLU A 181 -20.45 12.57 -8.36
C GLU A 181 -21.33 13.01 -7.19
N ASP A 182 -21.00 12.61 -5.96
CA ASP A 182 -21.59 13.19 -4.75
C ASP A 182 -20.86 14.50 -4.44
N ASN A 183 -21.31 15.60 -5.04
CA ASN A 183 -20.93 16.96 -4.66
C ASN A 183 -22.06 17.96 -4.96
N GLY A 184 -23.25 17.73 -4.40
CA GLY A 184 -24.14 18.78 -3.88
C GLY A 184 -24.60 19.97 -4.75
N TYR A 185 -24.36 20.04 -6.06
CA TYR A 185 -24.83 21.16 -6.90
C TYR A 185 -25.41 20.68 -8.24
N THR A 186 -26.67 21.02 -8.51
CA THR A 186 -27.34 20.76 -9.79
C THR A 186 -27.03 21.87 -10.79
N PHE A 187 -26.48 21.53 -11.95
CA PHE A 187 -26.49 22.39 -13.15
C PHE A 187 -27.23 21.66 -14.27
N ASP A 188 -28.27 22.30 -14.81
CA ASP A 188 -29.04 21.85 -15.96
C ASP A 188 -28.13 21.75 -17.20
N LEU A 189 -28.08 20.58 -17.84
CA LEU A 189 -27.33 20.37 -19.08
C LEU A 189 -28.28 20.47 -20.28
N GLN A 190 -28.12 21.50 -21.11
CA GLN A 190 -28.62 21.41 -22.50
C GLN A 190 -27.68 20.51 -23.31
N PRO A 191 -28.22 19.64 -24.20
CA PRO A 191 -27.40 18.70 -24.97
C PRO A 191 -26.59 19.42 -26.07
N ALA A 192 -25.31 19.06 -26.17
CA ALA A 192 -24.41 19.50 -27.25
C ALA A 192 -24.70 18.74 -28.57
N PRO A 193 -24.45 19.36 -29.75
CA PRO A 193 -24.70 18.73 -31.05
C PRO A 193 -23.68 17.63 -31.39
N PRO A 194 -24.05 16.61 -32.18
CA PRO A 194 -23.18 15.48 -32.49
C PRO A 194 -22.03 15.85 -33.44
N PRO A 195 -20.84 15.21 -33.29
CA PRO A 195 -19.67 15.47 -34.14
C PRO A 195 -19.78 14.81 -35.53
N SER A 196 -19.19 15.44 -36.55
CA SER A 196 -19.18 15.01 -37.95
C SER A 196 -18.21 13.85 -38.22
N LEU A 197 -18.68 12.82 -38.93
CA LEU A 197 -17.91 11.65 -39.35
C LEU A 197 -16.93 11.98 -40.48
N GLY A 198 -15.64 11.74 -40.27
CA GLY A 198 -14.61 11.76 -41.32
C GLY A 198 -14.48 10.38 -41.99
N TYR A 199 -14.64 10.34 -43.32
CA TYR A 199 -14.44 9.15 -44.15
C TYR A 199 -12.95 8.92 -44.44
N LEU A 200 -12.51 7.65 -44.45
CA LEU A 200 -11.21 7.22 -44.99
C LEU A 200 -11.41 6.76 -46.44
N GLU A 201 -10.79 7.46 -47.40
CA GLU A 201 -10.69 7.00 -48.80
C GLU A 201 -9.54 5.99 -48.97
N TYR A 202 -9.85 4.81 -49.49
CA TYR A 202 -8.86 3.86 -50.02
C TYR A 202 -8.74 4.07 -51.54
N GLY A 203 -7.58 4.50 -52.01
CA GLY A 203 -7.28 4.65 -53.44
C GLY A 203 -6.72 3.36 -54.06
N TRP A 204 -7.21 3.00 -55.24
CA TRP A 204 -6.59 2.03 -56.15
C TRP A 204 -6.03 2.78 -57.36
N THR A 205 -4.81 2.44 -57.80
CA THR A 205 -4.27 2.87 -59.10
C THR A 205 -4.37 1.71 -60.10
N TYR A 206 -4.83 2.02 -61.31
CA TYR A 206 -5.00 1.11 -62.46
C TYR A 206 -3.69 0.48 -62.94
#